data_AF-X1BY91-F1
#
_entry.id   AF-X1BY91-F1
#
_cell.length_a   1.000
_cell.length_b   1.000
_cell.length_c   1.000
_cell.angle_alpha   90.00
_cell.angle_beta   90.00
_cell.angle_gamma   90.00
#
_symmetry.space_group_name_H-M   'P 1'
#
loop_
_entity.id
_entity.type
_entity.pdbx_description
1 polymer ?
#
loop_
_entity_poly.entity_id
_entity_poly.type
_entity_poly.pdbx_seq_one_letter_code
_entity_poly.pdbx_strand_id
1 'polypeptide(L)'
;MISDKLKAKFEEVIEIRNIDWAIVEHVIQKDTNILRPIKGVAFEEYFKKILRNKYPDIDIKDGVGDSDVDIYVNVFKLQLKTPQSGSTRSKQQVGVALHKTHGNEKRPFNLYDRNNYVFEFLVVLHPESGIYIIPYKEIPEHKVWKGYLADPAIFEWNSYWLNKWSLIGLDFINNISIDNRRIPLKSELPTLSKETFLEDHEIIEMLCKPEYFRAAVMGLKGNIKEQWFIEYLEKLGYVVGEPTEAYSKYDALLTDKYGKQNKIQIKGTSK
;
A
#
# COMPACT_ATOMS: atom_id res chain seq x y z
N MET A 1 -12.58 -12.84 9.05
CA MET A 1 -12.06 -14.13 9.54
C MET A 1 -11.27 -14.78 8.44
N ILE A 2 -10.03 -15.11 8.75
CA ILE A 2 -9.09 -15.73 7.81
C ILE A 2 -9.32 -17.24 7.88
N SER A 3 -9.60 -17.88 6.75
CA SER A 3 -9.73 -19.35 6.73
C SER A 3 -8.37 -20.04 6.88
N ASP A 4 -8.35 -21.26 7.39
CA ASP A 4 -7.11 -22.05 7.49
C ASP A 4 -6.42 -22.23 6.14
N LYS A 5 -7.21 -22.39 5.06
CA LYS A 5 -6.70 -22.47 3.69
C LYS A 5 -5.99 -21.18 3.27
N LEU A 6 -6.59 -20.03 3.58
CA LEU A 6 -6.03 -18.73 3.25
C LEU A 6 -4.78 -18.42 4.10
N LYS A 7 -4.80 -18.80 5.38
CA LYS A 7 -3.63 -18.76 6.25
C LYS A 7 -2.49 -19.59 5.68
N ALA A 8 -2.74 -20.86 5.32
CA ALA A 8 -1.73 -21.72 4.71
C ALA A 8 -1.14 -21.13 3.43
N LYS A 9 -1.98 -20.54 2.56
CA LYS A 9 -1.51 -19.85 1.35
C LYS A 9 -0.60 -18.67 1.67
N PHE A 10 -0.95 -17.86 2.67
CA PHE A 10 -0.10 -16.75 3.11
C PHE A 10 1.22 -17.24 3.67
N GLU A 11 1.19 -18.27 4.51
CA GLU A 11 2.37 -18.93 5.09
C GLU A 11 3.32 -19.50 4.04
N GLU A 12 2.79 -19.97 2.90
CA GLU A 12 3.61 -20.37 1.74
C GLU A 12 4.32 -19.16 1.10
N VAL A 13 3.64 -18.02 0.95
CA VAL A 13 4.21 -16.78 0.39
C VAL A 13 5.32 -16.23 1.28
N ILE A 14 5.10 -16.18 2.60
CA ILE A 14 6.11 -15.68 3.56
C ILE A 14 7.13 -16.75 3.97
N GLU A 15 6.89 -18.02 3.64
CA GLU A 15 7.71 -19.19 4.02
C GLU A 15 7.92 -19.31 5.54
N ILE A 16 6.88 -19.09 6.33
CA ILE A 16 6.85 -19.32 7.78
C ILE A 16 5.53 -20.01 8.10
N ARG A 17 5.58 -21.13 8.82
CA ARG A 17 4.39 -21.87 9.25
C ARG A 17 3.92 -21.42 10.63
N ASN A 18 2.61 -21.55 10.88
CA ASN A 18 1.96 -21.21 12.14
C ASN A 18 2.27 -19.79 12.61
N ILE A 19 2.27 -18.83 11.69
CA ILE A 19 2.52 -17.43 12.04
C ILE A 19 1.37 -16.89 12.90
N ASP A 20 1.71 -16.10 13.91
CA ASP A 20 0.75 -15.31 14.68
C ASP A 20 0.50 -13.99 13.94
N TRP A 21 -0.79 -13.64 13.75
CA TRP A 21 -1.17 -12.37 13.13
C TRP A 21 -0.67 -11.15 13.89
N ALA A 22 -0.43 -11.27 15.21
CA ALA A 22 0.17 -10.23 16.01
C ALA A 22 1.58 -9.83 15.51
N ILE A 23 2.36 -10.77 14.98
CA ILE A 23 3.70 -10.49 14.42
C ILE A 23 3.55 -9.66 13.14
N VAL A 24 2.58 -10.02 12.29
CA VAL A 24 2.30 -9.30 11.03
C VAL A 24 1.92 -7.85 11.34
N GLU A 25 1.05 -7.64 12.32
CA GLU A 25 0.63 -6.30 12.75
C GLU A 25 1.78 -5.49 13.34
N HIS A 26 2.61 -6.10 14.18
CA HIS A 26 3.77 -5.46 14.77
C HIS A 26 4.74 -4.93 13.69
N VAL A 27 5.08 -5.79 12.73
CA VAL A 27 6.00 -5.45 11.63
C VAL A 27 5.48 -4.27 10.82
N ILE A 28 4.19 -4.25 10.52
CA ILE A 28 3.56 -3.20 9.70
C ILE A 28 3.49 -1.86 10.44
N GLN A 29 3.27 -1.89 11.76
CA GLN A 29 3.28 -0.71 12.60
C GLN A 29 4.67 -0.11 12.80
N LYS A 30 5.71 -0.96 12.83
CA LYS A 30 7.09 -0.55 13.15
C LYS A 30 7.71 0.30 12.03
N ASP A 31 7.40 0.03 10.76
CA ASP A 31 7.99 0.73 9.63
C ASP A 31 6.97 1.20 8.58
N THR A 32 6.85 2.51 8.45
CA THR A 32 6.03 3.16 7.42
C THR A 32 6.40 2.79 5.99
N ASN A 33 7.65 2.37 5.73
CA ASN A 33 8.10 1.89 4.42
C ASN A 33 7.51 0.53 4.06
N ILE A 34 7.07 -0.26 5.06
CA ILE A 34 6.34 -1.52 4.87
C ILE A 34 4.84 -1.23 4.68
N LEU A 35 4.26 -0.40 5.56
CA LEU A 35 2.83 -0.09 5.50
C LEU A 35 2.43 0.66 4.23
N ARG A 36 3.25 1.60 3.75
CA ARG A 36 2.91 2.46 2.61
C ARG A 36 2.62 1.66 1.31
N PRO A 37 3.47 0.72 0.86
CA PRO A 37 3.15 -0.16 -0.26
C PRO A 37 1.85 -0.95 -0.08
N ILE A 38 1.60 -1.47 1.13
CA ILE A 38 0.38 -2.23 1.45
C ILE A 38 -0.85 -1.34 1.31
N LYS A 39 -0.81 -0.10 1.81
CA LYS A 39 -1.91 0.87 1.65
C LYS A 39 -2.20 1.20 0.19
N GLY A 40 -1.17 1.24 -0.65
CA GLY A 40 -1.32 1.45 -2.09
C GLY A 40 -2.16 0.34 -2.74
N VAL A 41 -1.71 -0.92 -2.62
CA VAL A 41 -2.42 -2.06 -3.22
C VAL A 41 -3.77 -2.31 -2.56
N ALA A 42 -3.91 -2.03 -1.26
CA ALA A 42 -5.18 -2.14 -0.56
C ALA A 42 -6.19 -1.09 -1.01
N PHE A 43 -5.74 0.10 -1.41
CA PHE A 43 -6.63 1.08 -2.01
C PHE A 43 -7.19 0.60 -3.35
N GLU A 44 -6.41 -0.14 -4.15
CA GLU A 44 -6.92 -0.77 -5.36
C GLU A 44 -8.05 -1.74 -5.06
N GLU A 45 -7.85 -2.69 -4.14
CA GLU A 45 -8.89 -3.64 -3.76
C GLU A 45 -10.11 -2.95 -3.12
N TYR A 46 -9.88 -1.94 -2.28
CA TYR A 46 -10.95 -1.15 -1.69
C TYR A 46 -11.78 -0.42 -2.76
N PHE A 47 -11.13 0.18 -3.75
CA PHE A 47 -11.81 0.85 -4.85
C PHE A 47 -12.65 -0.15 -5.68
N LYS A 48 -12.11 -1.34 -5.97
CA LYS A 48 -12.87 -2.43 -6.63
C LYS A 48 -14.08 -2.85 -5.80
N LYS A 49 -13.92 -2.98 -4.47
CA LYS A 49 -14.98 -3.34 -3.52
C LYS A 49 -16.13 -2.34 -3.53
N ILE A 50 -15.85 -1.04 -3.40
CA ILE A 50 -16.91 -0.01 -3.36
C ILE A 50 -17.66 0.07 -4.70
N LEU A 51 -16.96 -0.13 -5.83
CA LEU A 51 -17.58 -0.16 -7.15
C LEU A 51 -18.49 -1.39 -7.30
N ARG A 52 -18.01 -2.59 -7.01
CA ARG A 52 -18.78 -3.84 -7.12
C ARG A 52 -19.98 -3.89 -6.19
N ASN A 53 -19.89 -3.29 -5.00
CA ASN A 53 -21.03 -3.18 -4.09
C ASN A 53 -22.18 -2.37 -4.68
N LYS A 54 -21.88 -1.37 -5.51
CA LYS A 54 -22.90 -0.51 -6.14
C LYS A 54 -23.30 -1.00 -7.54
N TYR A 55 -22.35 -1.57 -8.26
CA TYR A 55 -22.47 -2.05 -9.64
C TYR A 55 -21.86 -3.46 -9.75
N PRO A 56 -22.60 -4.52 -9.43
CA PRO A 56 -22.05 -5.88 -9.40
C PRO A 56 -21.43 -6.34 -10.73
N ASP A 57 -21.94 -5.86 -11.86
CA ASP A 57 -21.54 -6.27 -13.20
C ASP A 57 -20.55 -5.30 -13.88
N ILE A 58 -19.96 -4.36 -13.12
CA ILE A 58 -18.99 -3.41 -13.66
C ILE A 58 -17.73 -4.12 -14.16
N ASP A 59 -17.27 -3.78 -15.37
CA ASP A 59 -16.03 -4.33 -15.92
C ASP A 59 -14.84 -3.69 -15.21
N ILE A 60 -14.12 -4.51 -14.43
CA ILE A 60 -12.92 -4.11 -13.70
C ILE A 60 -11.85 -5.16 -13.91
N LYS A 61 -10.67 -4.72 -14.34
CA LYS A 61 -9.50 -5.58 -14.55
C LYS A 61 -8.28 -4.98 -13.86
N ASP A 62 -7.40 -5.84 -13.41
CA ASP A 62 -6.13 -5.43 -12.80
C ASP A 62 -5.16 -4.91 -13.87
N GLY A 63 -4.29 -4.00 -13.47
CA GLY A 63 -3.09 -3.66 -14.22
C GLY A 63 -2.17 -4.86 -14.41
N VAL A 64 -1.19 -4.75 -15.30
CA VAL A 64 -0.26 -5.84 -15.60
C VAL A 64 1.17 -5.46 -15.22
N GLY A 65 1.75 -6.19 -14.27
CA GLY A 65 3.16 -6.07 -13.90
C GLY A 65 3.55 -4.67 -13.44
N ASP A 66 4.73 -4.19 -13.86
CA ASP A 66 5.25 -2.86 -13.54
C ASP A 66 4.66 -1.75 -14.45
N SER A 67 3.36 -1.82 -14.75
CA SER A 67 2.68 -0.78 -15.53
C SER A 67 2.45 0.50 -14.72
N ASP A 68 2.26 1.60 -15.43
CA ASP A 68 1.72 2.87 -14.91
C ASP A 68 0.17 2.86 -14.80
N VAL A 69 -0.45 1.70 -14.96
CA VAL A 69 -1.90 1.50 -14.82
C VAL A 69 -2.12 0.48 -13.73
N ASP A 70 -2.81 0.89 -12.66
CA ASP A 70 -3.11 -0.01 -11.53
C ASP A 70 -4.37 -0.83 -11.80
N ILE A 71 -5.40 -0.20 -12.40
CA ILE A 71 -6.66 -0.88 -12.76
C ILE A 71 -7.25 -0.31 -14.05
N TYR A 72 -8.09 -1.13 -14.68
CA TYR A 72 -9.01 -0.73 -15.73
C TYR A 72 -10.44 -0.75 -15.17
N VAL A 73 -11.22 0.28 -15.46
CA VAL A 73 -12.66 0.32 -15.18
C VAL A 73 -13.37 0.69 -16.47
N ASN A 74 -14.27 -0.18 -16.94
CA ASN A 74 -14.81 -0.13 -18.29
C ASN A 74 -13.65 -0.13 -19.31
N VAL A 75 -13.55 0.93 -20.12
CA VAL A 75 -12.46 1.12 -21.09
C VAL A 75 -11.32 2.00 -20.56
N PHE A 76 -11.45 2.54 -19.34
CA PHE A 76 -10.55 3.56 -18.80
C PHE A 76 -9.41 2.98 -17.98
N LYS A 77 -8.20 3.48 -18.20
CA LYS A 77 -6.95 3.22 -17.50
C LYS A 77 -6.81 4.16 -16.31
N LEU A 78 -6.68 3.61 -15.12
CA LEU A 78 -6.64 4.37 -13.87
C LEU A 78 -5.31 4.12 -13.14
N GLN A 79 -4.71 5.19 -12.64
CA GLN A 79 -3.65 5.13 -11.63
C GLN A 79 -4.25 5.54 -10.29
N LEU A 80 -4.12 4.70 -9.28
CA LEU A 80 -4.64 4.89 -7.94
C LEU A 80 -3.52 5.34 -7.00
N LYS A 81 -3.81 6.33 -6.17
CA LYS A 81 -2.88 6.81 -5.13
C LYS A 81 -3.61 7.09 -3.83
N THR A 82 -2.92 6.83 -2.73
CA THR A 82 -3.32 7.31 -1.41
C THR A 82 -2.71 8.69 -1.12
N PRO A 83 -3.35 9.53 -0.28
CA PRO A 83 -2.77 10.79 0.15
C PRO A 83 -1.39 10.64 0.80
N GLN A 84 -0.49 11.57 0.50
CA GLN A 84 0.80 11.68 1.16
C GLN A 84 0.69 12.62 2.36
N SER A 85 1.02 12.11 3.55
CA SER A 85 0.84 12.86 4.82
C SER A 85 1.58 14.19 4.85
N GLY A 86 2.81 14.25 4.33
CA GLY A 86 3.64 15.47 4.37
C GLY A 86 3.14 16.64 3.51
N SER A 87 2.31 16.36 2.50
CA SER A 87 1.79 17.36 1.56
C SER A 87 0.27 17.56 1.69
N THR A 88 -0.40 16.79 2.55
CA THR A 88 -1.83 16.88 2.84
C THR A 88 -2.08 17.77 4.05
N ARG A 89 -3.01 18.72 3.95
CA ARG A 89 -3.43 19.59 5.07
C ARG A 89 -4.94 19.53 5.20
N SER A 90 -5.41 19.08 6.38
CA SER A 90 -6.83 18.89 6.66
C SER A 90 -7.66 20.12 6.29
N LYS A 91 -8.78 19.88 5.59
CA LYS A 91 -9.73 20.91 5.12
C LYS A 91 -9.17 21.95 4.14
N GLN A 92 -7.92 21.78 3.68
CA GLN A 92 -7.26 22.72 2.78
C GLN A 92 -6.87 22.05 1.47
N GLN A 93 -6.01 21.03 1.54
CA GLN A 93 -5.44 20.40 0.36
C GLN A 93 -5.13 18.91 0.58
N VAL A 94 -5.16 18.16 -0.51
CA VAL A 94 -4.73 16.78 -0.59
C VAL A 94 -3.49 16.71 -1.46
N GLY A 95 -2.40 16.20 -0.90
CA GLY A 95 -1.14 16.03 -1.59
C GLY A 95 -0.92 14.57 -1.99
N VAL A 96 -0.40 14.36 -3.20
CA VAL A 96 -0.24 13.02 -3.80
C VAL A 96 1.14 12.90 -4.40
N ALA A 97 1.86 11.84 -4.06
CA ALA A 97 3.14 11.51 -4.69
C ALA A 97 2.90 10.86 -6.05
N LEU A 98 3.54 11.38 -7.09
CA LEU A 98 3.44 10.95 -8.49
C LEU A 98 4.80 10.63 -9.12
N HIS A 99 5.81 10.28 -8.32
CA HIS A 99 6.99 9.62 -8.86
C HIS A 99 6.75 8.11 -9.00
N LYS A 100 7.26 7.55 -10.10
CA LYS A 100 7.35 6.14 -10.38
C LYS A 100 8.39 5.50 -9.46
N THR A 101 8.05 4.32 -8.95
CA THR A 101 8.91 3.47 -8.10
C THR A 101 9.41 2.24 -8.87
N HIS A 102 9.37 2.30 -10.19
CA HIS A 102 9.89 1.29 -11.10
C HIS A 102 10.68 2.00 -12.20
N GLY A 103 11.67 1.30 -12.77
CA GLY A 103 12.56 1.86 -13.80
C GLY A 103 13.64 2.78 -13.23
N ASN A 104 14.01 3.83 -13.99
CA ASN A 104 15.06 4.76 -13.59
C ASN A 104 14.56 5.70 -12.49
N GLU A 105 14.87 5.39 -11.24
CA GLU A 105 14.44 6.13 -10.03
C GLU A 105 15.11 7.52 -9.86
N LYS A 106 15.76 8.04 -10.91
CA LYS A 106 16.38 9.36 -10.91
C LYS A 106 15.47 10.39 -11.57
N ARG A 107 15.27 11.52 -10.90
CA ARG A 107 14.57 12.70 -11.46
C ARG A 107 15.34 13.27 -12.67
N PRO A 108 14.66 13.69 -13.76
CA PRO A 108 13.20 13.69 -13.94
C PRO A 108 12.61 12.37 -14.49
N PHE A 109 13.42 11.36 -14.77
CA PHE A 109 13.00 10.14 -15.48
C PHE A 109 11.99 9.28 -14.71
N ASN A 110 11.99 9.38 -13.39
CA ASN A 110 10.99 8.76 -12.52
C ASN A 110 9.69 9.56 -12.41
N LEU A 111 9.52 10.67 -13.13
CA LEU A 111 8.25 11.38 -13.20
C LEU A 111 7.45 10.98 -14.44
N TYR A 112 6.14 11.19 -14.38
CA TYR A 112 5.26 11.04 -15.53
C TYR A 112 5.43 12.23 -16.48
N ASP A 113 5.54 11.96 -17.77
CA ASP A 113 5.63 12.98 -18.82
C ASP A 113 4.22 13.49 -19.14
N ARG A 114 4.03 14.82 -19.08
CA ARG A 114 2.73 15.47 -19.30
C ARG A 114 2.16 15.22 -20.71
N ASN A 115 3.02 14.93 -21.69
CA ASN A 115 2.64 14.68 -23.07
C ASN A 115 2.51 13.18 -23.40
N ASN A 116 2.93 12.29 -22.50
CA ASN A 116 2.80 10.85 -22.67
C ASN A 116 1.71 10.29 -21.74
N TYR A 117 0.50 10.15 -22.28
CA TYR A 117 -0.70 9.76 -21.54
C TYR A 117 -0.69 8.24 -21.29
N VAL A 118 -0.10 7.83 -20.18
CA VAL A 118 0.01 6.41 -19.79
C VAL A 118 -1.25 5.88 -19.10
N PHE A 119 -2.02 6.77 -18.46
CA PHE A 119 -3.36 6.51 -17.91
C PHE A 119 -4.29 7.70 -18.20
N GLU A 120 -5.60 7.50 -18.09
CA GLU A 120 -6.60 8.54 -18.38
C GLU A 120 -6.96 9.35 -17.14
N PHE A 121 -7.05 8.69 -15.98
CA PHE A 121 -7.41 9.34 -14.72
C PHE A 121 -6.50 8.93 -13.57
N LEU A 122 -6.12 9.92 -12.77
CA LEU A 122 -5.59 9.74 -11.42
C LEU A 122 -6.77 9.63 -10.46
N VAL A 123 -6.84 8.51 -9.74
CA VAL A 123 -7.85 8.22 -8.74
C VAL A 123 -7.22 8.32 -7.35
N VAL A 124 -7.80 9.13 -6.46
CA VAL A 124 -7.21 9.40 -5.15
C VAL A 124 -8.23 9.20 -4.05
N LEU A 125 -7.87 8.40 -3.03
CA LEU A 125 -8.66 8.26 -1.83
C LEU A 125 -8.66 9.58 -1.06
N HIS A 126 -9.81 10.23 -0.87
CA HIS A 126 -9.88 11.46 -0.07
C HIS A 126 -9.47 11.17 1.39
N PRO A 127 -8.84 12.04 2.18
CA PRO A 127 -8.49 11.70 3.56
C PRO A 127 -9.68 11.42 4.50
N GLU A 128 -10.79 12.16 4.35
CA GLU A 128 -12.03 11.98 5.14
C GLU A 128 -13.09 11.10 4.47
N SER A 129 -13.61 11.48 3.30
CA SER A 129 -14.62 10.70 2.57
C SER A 129 -14.62 11.05 1.08
N GLY A 130 -14.90 10.07 0.25
CA GLY A 130 -15.03 10.18 -1.20
C GLY A 130 -13.76 9.82 -1.95
N ILE A 131 -13.86 9.91 -3.28
CA ILE A 131 -12.79 9.58 -4.22
C ILE A 131 -12.62 10.73 -5.20
N TYR A 132 -11.41 11.22 -5.39
CA TYR A 132 -11.12 12.12 -6.51
C TYR A 132 -10.91 11.32 -7.78
N ILE A 133 -11.48 11.82 -8.88
CA ILE A 133 -11.26 11.29 -10.22
C ILE A 133 -10.79 12.45 -11.08
N ILE A 134 -9.48 12.49 -11.34
CA ILE A 134 -8.78 13.64 -11.92
C ILE A 134 -8.28 13.26 -13.31
N PRO A 135 -8.70 13.94 -14.39
CA PRO A 135 -8.17 13.67 -15.72
C PRO A 135 -6.66 13.94 -15.80
N TYR A 136 -5.92 13.10 -16.53
CA TYR A 136 -4.46 13.22 -16.68
C TYR A 136 -3.99 14.64 -17.01
N LYS A 137 -4.67 15.28 -17.97
CA LYS A 137 -4.39 16.63 -18.45
C LYS A 137 -4.53 17.73 -17.37
N GLU A 138 -5.35 17.48 -16.36
CA GLU A 138 -5.65 18.42 -15.27
C GLU A 138 -4.66 18.28 -14.11
N ILE A 139 -3.76 17.29 -14.14
CA ILE A 139 -2.71 17.15 -13.14
C ILE A 139 -1.72 18.32 -13.31
N PRO A 140 -1.34 19.04 -12.23
CA PRO A 140 -0.45 20.17 -12.32
C PRO A 140 0.92 19.82 -12.92
N GLU A 141 1.55 20.77 -13.59
CA GLU A 141 2.93 20.63 -14.08
C GLU A 141 3.93 20.77 -12.93
N HIS A 142 5.03 20.02 -13.00
CA HIS A 142 6.14 20.16 -12.08
C HIS A 142 6.79 21.56 -12.19
N LYS A 143 7.11 22.17 -11.05
CA LYS A 143 7.66 23.54 -11.00
C LYS A 143 9.06 23.65 -11.62
N VAL A 144 9.92 22.67 -11.36
CA VAL A 144 11.32 22.62 -11.82
C VAL A 144 11.48 21.93 -13.18
N TRP A 145 10.99 20.70 -13.33
CA TRP A 145 11.08 19.94 -14.58
C TRP A 145 9.85 20.15 -15.47
N LYS A 146 9.95 21.17 -16.34
CA LYS A 146 8.91 21.45 -17.34
C LYS A 146 8.66 20.26 -18.25
N GLY A 147 7.40 20.05 -18.61
CA GLY A 147 6.93 18.87 -19.35
C GLY A 147 6.64 17.63 -18.51
N TYR A 148 6.85 17.66 -17.19
CA TYR A 148 6.50 16.54 -16.29
C TYR A 148 5.35 16.89 -15.35
N LEU A 149 4.63 15.88 -14.86
CA LEU A 149 3.60 16.03 -13.83
C LEU A 149 4.23 16.39 -12.47
N ALA A 150 3.50 17.16 -11.67
CA ALA A 150 3.94 17.61 -10.35
C ALA A 150 4.11 16.43 -9.37
N ASP A 151 5.17 16.49 -8.55
CA ASP A 151 5.44 15.55 -7.47
C ASP A 151 6.00 16.28 -6.23
N PRO A 152 5.18 16.49 -5.17
CA PRO A 152 3.79 16.07 -5.07
C PRO A 152 2.84 16.91 -5.95
N ALA A 153 1.79 16.28 -6.46
CA ALA A 153 0.62 16.97 -6.99
C ALA A 153 -0.29 17.41 -5.84
N ILE A 154 -0.83 18.63 -5.91
CA ILE A 154 -1.67 19.23 -4.86
C ILE A 154 -3.04 19.54 -5.45
N PHE A 155 -4.09 19.11 -4.75
CA PHE A 155 -5.49 19.37 -5.10
C PHE A 155 -6.22 20.00 -3.92
N GLU A 156 -7.22 20.85 -4.20
CA GLU A 156 -8.07 21.43 -3.14
C GLU A 156 -8.88 20.34 -2.42
N TRP A 157 -9.11 20.53 -1.12
CA TRP A 157 -9.85 19.57 -0.28
C TRP A 157 -11.23 19.23 -0.85
N ASN A 158 -11.99 20.24 -1.27
CA ASN A 158 -13.30 20.05 -1.88
C ASN A 158 -13.25 20.37 -3.38
N SER A 159 -12.21 19.90 -4.07
CA SER A 159 -12.04 20.19 -5.50
C SER A 159 -13.23 19.69 -6.32
N TYR A 160 -13.40 20.30 -7.50
CA TYR A 160 -14.35 19.83 -8.50
C TYR A 160 -14.19 18.35 -8.82
N TRP A 161 -13.02 17.73 -8.64
CA TRP A 161 -12.79 16.33 -8.98
C TRP A 161 -13.34 15.31 -7.96
N LEU A 162 -13.81 15.77 -6.80
CA LEU A 162 -14.34 14.91 -5.76
C LEU A 162 -15.66 14.25 -6.21
N ASN A 163 -15.69 12.93 -6.17
CA ASN A 163 -16.80 12.06 -6.56
C ASN A 163 -17.27 12.29 -8.01
N LYS A 164 -16.34 12.58 -8.93
CA LYS A 164 -16.63 12.77 -10.36
C LYS A 164 -16.74 11.46 -11.16
N TRP A 165 -17.64 10.60 -10.72
CA TRP A 165 -17.83 9.24 -11.23
C TRP A 165 -18.21 9.15 -12.71
N SER A 166 -18.89 10.17 -13.26
CA SER A 166 -19.21 10.23 -14.70
C SER A 166 -17.96 10.18 -15.59
N LEU A 167 -16.80 10.62 -15.08
CA LEU A 167 -15.55 10.58 -15.84
C LEU A 167 -15.08 9.16 -16.17
N ILE A 168 -15.51 8.16 -15.39
CA ILE A 168 -15.20 6.74 -15.62
C ILE A 168 -16.43 5.95 -16.08
N GLY A 169 -17.46 6.62 -16.61
CA GLY A 169 -18.65 5.99 -17.17
C GLY A 169 -19.73 5.63 -16.13
N LEU A 170 -19.74 6.28 -14.96
CA LEU A 170 -20.72 6.07 -13.90
C LEU A 170 -21.58 7.34 -13.69
N ASP A 171 -22.36 7.70 -14.71
CA ASP A 171 -22.98 9.02 -14.83
C ASP A 171 -24.01 9.36 -13.73
N PHE A 172 -24.73 8.37 -13.23
CA PHE A 172 -25.87 8.57 -12.33
C PHE A 172 -25.51 8.85 -10.87
N ILE A 173 -24.22 8.80 -10.50
CA ILE A 173 -23.77 9.00 -9.11
C ILE A 173 -22.79 10.16 -8.97
N ASN A 174 -22.71 11.05 -9.95
CA ASN A 174 -21.82 12.19 -9.90
C ASN A 174 -22.05 13.05 -8.64
N ASN A 175 -20.99 13.45 -7.95
CA ASN A 175 -20.97 14.15 -6.66
C ASN A 175 -21.52 13.34 -5.46
N ILE A 176 -21.87 12.07 -5.63
CA ILE A 176 -22.31 11.19 -4.54
C ILE A 176 -21.13 10.38 -4.03
N SER A 177 -20.91 10.38 -2.72
CA SER A 177 -19.92 9.48 -2.12
C SER A 177 -20.50 8.07 -2.00
N ILE A 178 -19.88 7.11 -2.69
CA ILE A 178 -20.11 5.66 -2.46
C ILE A 178 -19.03 5.05 -1.58
N ASP A 179 -18.12 5.88 -1.08
CA ASP A 179 -17.05 5.52 -0.16
C ASP A 179 -17.66 5.19 1.21
N ASN A 180 -17.48 3.94 1.66
CA ASN A 180 -18.21 3.40 2.81
C ASN A 180 -17.34 3.09 4.04
N ARG A 181 -16.04 3.41 4.00
CA ARG A 181 -14.96 3.23 5.01
C ARG A 181 -15.38 2.60 6.33
N ARG A 182 -15.85 1.37 6.23
CA ARG A 182 -16.32 0.65 7.41
C ARG A 182 -15.13 -0.10 7.96
N ILE A 183 -14.77 0.21 9.20
CA ILE A 183 -13.73 -0.54 9.91
C ILE A 183 -14.36 -1.86 10.42
N PRO A 184 -13.80 -3.03 10.06
CA PRO A 184 -14.20 -4.30 10.63
C PRO A 184 -14.01 -4.33 12.16
N LEU A 185 -15.05 -4.75 12.91
CA LEU A 185 -15.05 -4.68 14.38
C LEU A 185 -14.38 -5.88 15.08
N LYS A 186 -14.26 -7.03 14.40
CA LYS A 186 -13.70 -8.28 14.94
C LYS A 186 -12.62 -8.81 14.01
N SER A 187 -11.61 -7.97 13.82
CA SER A 187 -10.50 -8.20 12.90
C SER A 187 -9.35 -8.92 13.61
N GLU A 188 -8.78 -9.92 12.95
CA GLU A 188 -7.50 -10.52 13.32
C GLU A 188 -6.30 -9.63 12.94
N LEU A 189 -6.54 -8.63 12.08
CA LEU A 189 -5.60 -7.62 11.60
C LEU A 189 -6.15 -6.19 11.84
N PRO A 190 -6.44 -5.81 13.11
CA PRO A 190 -7.16 -4.58 13.43
C PRO A 190 -6.54 -3.28 12.87
N THR A 191 -5.21 -3.18 12.82
CA THR A 191 -4.52 -1.99 12.31
C THR A 191 -4.59 -1.93 10.80
N LEU A 192 -4.27 -3.02 10.11
CA LEU A 192 -4.43 -3.09 8.66
C LEU A 192 -5.87 -2.83 8.24
N SER A 193 -6.84 -3.44 8.91
CA SER A 193 -8.27 -3.24 8.62
C SER A 193 -8.70 -1.78 8.83
N LYS A 194 -8.15 -1.10 9.85
CA LYS A 194 -8.37 0.33 10.08
C LYS A 194 -7.72 1.21 9.02
N GLU A 195 -6.52 0.88 8.56
CA GLU A 195 -5.75 1.67 7.59
C GLU A 195 -6.21 1.47 6.14
N THR A 196 -6.84 0.33 5.85
CA THR A 196 -7.21 -0.09 4.48
C THR A 196 -8.72 -0.17 4.22
N PHE A 197 -9.54 -0.25 5.27
CA PHE A 197 -11.00 -0.45 5.18
C PHE A 197 -11.41 -1.78 4.52
N LEU A 198 -10.48 -2.75 4.50
CA LEU A 198 -10.70 -4.10 4.05
C LEU A 198 -10.91 -5.05 5.23
N GLU A 199 -11.65 -6.13 5.00
CA GLU A 199 -11.81 -7.26 5.92
C GLU A 199 -10.55 -8.13 5.90
N ASP A 200 -10.29 -8.89 6.97
CA ASP A 200 -9.07 -9.69 7.11
C ASP A 200 -8.81 -10.63 5.91
N HIS A 201 -9.87 -11.25 5.39
CA HIS A 201 -9.75 -12.18 4.26
C HIS A 201 -9.38 -11.45 2.97
N GLU A 202 -9.94 -10.24 2.74
CA GLU A 202 -9.61 -9.41 1.58
C GLU A 202 -8.13 -8.97 1.64
N ILE A 203 -7.65 -8.61 2.83
CA ILE A 203 -6.24 -8.21 3.04
C ILE A 203 -5.30 -9.37 2.75
N ILE A 204 -5.57 -10.56 3.32
CA ILE A 204 -4.68 -11.71 3.11
C ILE A 204 -4.77 -12.23 1.67
N GLU A 205 -5.95 -12.26 1.06
CA GLU A 205 -6.10 -12.64 -0.36
C GLU A 205 -5.30 -11.71 -1.26
N MET A 206 -5.39 -10.40 -1.03
CA MET A 206 -4.59 -9.39 -1.71
C MET A 206 -3.09 -9.65 -1.54
N LEU A 207 -2.59 -9.82 -0.31
CA LEU A 207 -1.16 -10.08 -0.09
C LEU A 207 -0.66 -11.39 -0.71
N CYS A 208 -1.57 -12.32 -1.02
CA CYS A 208 -1.25 -13.57 -1.72
C CYS A 208 -1.33 -13.46 -3.25
N LYS A 209 -1.69 -12.32 -3.83
CA LYS A 209 -1.73 -12.11 -5.28
C LYS A 209 -0.30 -11.95 -5.83
N PRO A 210 0.09 -12.69 -6.89
CA PRO A 210 1.42 -12.56 -7.50
C PRO A 210 1.76 -11.13 -7.93
N GLU A 211 0.76 -10.36 -8.37
CA GLU A 211 0.88 -8.98 -8.81
C GLU A 211 1.35 -8.05 -7.69
N TYR A 212 1.06 -8.40 -6.43
CA TYR A 212 1.41 -7.62 -5.24
C TYR A 212 2.66 -8.16 -4.53
N PHE A 213 3.51 -8.91 -5.25
CA PHE A 213 4.77 -9.46 -4.75
C PHE A 213 5.66 -8.43 -4.03
N ARG A 214 5.71 -7.18 -4.51
CA ARG A 214 6.50 -6.13 -3.85
C ARG A 214 6.00 -5.80 -2.45
N ALA A 215 4.69 -5.79 -2.22
CA ALA A 215 4.11 -5.53 -0.89
C ALA A 215 4.34 -6.73 0.05
N ALA A 216 4.04 -7.94 -0.41
CA ALA A 216 4.10 -9.13 0.45
C ALA A 216 5.52 -9.72 0.59
N VAL A 217 6.23 -9.93 -0.50
CA VAL A 217 7.53 -10.62 -0.47
C VAL A 217 8.68 -9.65 -0.20
N MET A 218 8.73 -8.51 -0.90
CA MET A 218 9.81 -7.55 -0.66
C MET A 218 9.58 -6.73 0.62
N GLY A 219 8.32 -6.37 0.92
CA GLY A 219 7.97 -5.55 2.08
C GLY A 219 7.80 -6.32 3.39
N LEU A 220 7.10 -7.46 3.39
CA LEU A 220 6.72 -8.16 4.63
C LEU A 220 7.61 -9.36 4.97
N LYS A 221 7.88 -10.25 4.02
CA LYS A 221 8.51 -11.57 4.29
C LYS A 221 9.80 -11.47 5.13
N GLY A 222 10.73 -10.60 4.75
CA GLY A 222 11.99 -10.44 5.47
C GLY A 222 11.78 -9.95 6.91
N ASN A 223 10.97 -8.91 7.07
CA ASN A 223 10.68 -8.29 8.36
C ASN A 223 9.88 -9.21 9.30
N ILE A 224 8.94 -10.01 8.77
CA ILE A 224 8.23 -11.03 9.55
C ILE A 224 9.19 -12.12 10.02
N LYS A 225 10.08 -12.61 9.15
CA LYS A 225 11.09 -13.63 9.53
C LYS A 225 12.02 -13.10 10.62
N GLU A 226 12.45 -11.85 10.50
CA GLU A 226 13.28 -11.17 11.50
C GLU A 226 12.58 -11.11 12.86
N GLN A 227 11.37 -10.54 12.90
CA GLN A 227 10.60 -10.40 14.14
C GLN A 227 10.26 -11.76 14.76
N TRP A 228 9.84 -12.73 13.94
CA TRP A 228 9.54 -14.09 14.40
C TRP A 228 10.77 -14.75 15.05
N PHE A 229 11.95 -14.58 14.47
CA PHE A 229 13.18 -15.16 15.00
C PHE A 229 13.61 -14.49 16.31
N ILE A 230 13.44 -13.16 16.43
CA ILE A 230 13.69 -12.42 17.67
C ILE A 230 12.80 -12.96 18.79
N GLU A 231 11.48 -13.07 18.57
CA GLU A 231 10.56 -13.60 19.58
C GLU A 231 10.85 -15.06 19.95
N TYR A 232 11.29 -15.86 18.99
CA TYR A 232 11.71 -17.24 19.24
C TYR A 232 12.93 -17.29 20.18
N LEU A 233 13.94 -16.44 19.96
CA LEU A 233 15.12 -16.35 20.83
C LEU A 233 14.75 -15.86 22.24
N GLU A 234 13.88 -14.86 22.35
CA GLU A 234 13.40 -14.37 23.65
C GLU A 234 12.64 -15.47 24.42
N LYS A 235 11.80 -16.26 23.75
CA LYS A 235 11.12 -17.42 24.34
C LYS A 235 12.09 -18.51 24.83
N LEU A 236 13.27 -18.62 24.22
CA LEU A 236 14.35 -19.48 24.69
C LEU A 236 15.16 -18.87 25.86
N GLY A 237 14.83 -17.67 26.30
CA GLY A 237 15.46 -16.98 27.42
C GLY A 237 16.70 -16.16 27.05
N TYR A 238 16.94 -15.92 25.76
CA TYR A 238 17.99 -15.00 25.33
C TYR A 238 17.55 -13.55 25.49
N VAL A 239 18.49 -12.66 25.81
CA VAL A 239 18.26 -11.22 25.80
C VAL A 239 18.64 -10.67 24.43
N VAL A 240 17.64 -10.22 23.69
CA VAL A 240 17.79 -9.63 22.35
C VAL A 240 17.66 -8.10 22.46
N GLY A 241 18.52 -7.37 21.75
CA GLY A 241 18.51 -5.92 21.67
C GLY A 241 18.50 -5.41 20.23
N GLU A 242 18.06 -4.17 20.05
CA GLU A 242 18.05 -3.53 18.73
C GLU A 242 19.45 -3.05 18.31
N PRO A 243 19.68 -2.84 16.99
CA PRO A 243 20.89 -2.22 16.52
C PRO A 243 21.12 -0.82 17.08
N THR A 244 22.35 -0.54 17.50
CA THR A 244 22.74 0.76 18.09
C THR A 244 23.27 1.77 17.07
N GLU A 245 23.58 1.30 15.85
CA GLU A 245 24.19 2.11 14.79
C GLU A 245 23.14 2.50 13.74
N ALA A 246 23.20 3.75 13.25
CA ALA A 246 22.46 4.14 12.06
C ALA A 246 22.98 3.37 10.85
N TYR A 247 22.08 2.78 10.05
CA TYR A 247 22.42 1.90 8.92
C TYR A 247 23.26 0.68 9.31
N SER A 248 22.87 0.04 10.42
CA SER A 248 23.49 -1.18 10.90
C SER A 248 23.55 -2.30 9.83
N LYS A 249 24.68 -3.02 9.78
CA LYS A 249 24.84 -4.22 8.95
C LYS A 249 24.33 -5.50 9.62
N TYR A 250 23.75 -5.37 10.80
CA TYR A 250 23.19 -6.45 11.61
C TYR A 250 21.79 -6.04 12.09
N ASP A 251 20.94 -7.03 12.32
CA ASP A 251 19.51 -6.81 12.57
C ASP A 251 19.19 -6.93 14.07
N ALA A 252 20.00 -7.67 14.85
CA ALA A 252 19.82 -7.82 16.29
C ALA A 252 21.15 -7.96 17.07
N LEU A 253 21.12 -7.62 18.35
CA LEU A 253 22.15 -7.92 19.33
C LEU A 253 21.68 -9.06 20.23
N LEU A 254 22.47 -10.12 20.35
CA LEU A 254 22.19 -11.24 21.26
C LEU A 254 23.16 -11.22 22.43
N THR A 255 22.65 -11.12 23.65
CA THR A 255 23.47 -11.25 24.86
C THR A 255 23.59 -12.72 25.21
N ASP A 256 24.81 -13.23 25.24
CA ASP A 256 25.07 -14.60 25.68
C ASP A 256 25.05 -14.73 27.21
N LYS A 257 25.17 -15.96 27.70
CA LYS A 257 25.18 -16.28 29.15
C LYS A 257 26.33 -15.63 29.94
N TYR A 258 27.33 -15.05 29.26
CA TYR A 258 28.45 -14.35 29.88
C TYR A 258 28.28 -12.83 29.82
N GLY A 259 27.13 -12.33 29.35
CA GLY A 259 26.87 -10.90 29.20
C GLY A 259 27.49 -10.27 27.96
N LYS A 260 28.07 -11.07 27.05
CA LYS A 260 28.67 -10.55 25.82
C LYS A 260 27.61 -10.38 24.74
N GLN A 261 27.59 -9.21 24.11
CA GLN A 261 26.72 -8.91 22.99
C GLN A 261 27.33 -9.39 21.66
N ASN A 262 26.56 -10.17 20.91
CA ASN A 262 26.92 -10.69 19.60
C ASN A 262 25.99 -10.06 18.54
N LYS A 263 26.56 -9.51 17.47
CA LYS A 263 25.81 -8.94 16.34
C LYS A 263 25.30 -10.08 15.46
N ILE A 264 23.99 -10.13 15.20
CA ILE A 264 23.34 -11.14 14.37
C ILE A 264 22.72 -10.48 13.16
N GLN A 265 22.95 -11.07 11.99
CA GLN A 265 22.25 -10.72 10.76
C GLN A 265 21.27 -11.84 10.42
N ILE A 266 20.01 -11.49 10.23
CA ILE A 266 18.91 -12.39 9.95
C ILE A 266 18.59 -12.25 8.46
N LYS A 267 18.66 -13.36 7.73
CA LYS A 267 18.37 -13.39 6.29
C LYS A 267 17.29 -14.39 6.00
N GLY A 268 16.37 -14.00 5.12
CA GLY A 268 15.47 -14.95 4.48
C GLY A 268 16.24 -15.82 3.48
N THR A 269 15.80 -17.07 3.34
CA THR A 269 16.21 -17.93 2.23
C THR A 269 15.55 -17.44 0.94
N SER A 270 16.33 -17.30 -0.14
CA SER A 270 15.80 -17.23 -1.51
C SER A 270 15.90 -18.62 -2.14
N LYS A 271 14.80 -19.14 -2.68
CA LYS A 271 14.83 -20.28 -3.61
C LYS A 271 14.84 -19.76 -5.04
#